data_AF-A0A847QVX2-F1
#
_entry.id   AF-A0A847QVX2-F1
#
_cell.length_a   1.000
_cell.length_b   1.000
_cell.length_c   1.000
_cell.angle_alpha   90.00
_cell.angle_beta   90.00
_cell.angle_gamma   90.00
#
_symmetry.space_group_name_H-M   'P 1'
#
loop_
_entity.id
_entity.type
_entity.pdbx_description
1 polymer ?
#
loop_
_entity_poly.entity_id
_entity_poly.type
_entity_poly.pdbx_seq_one_letter_code
_entity_poly.pdbx_strand_id
1 'polypeptide(L)'
;MAKASSDRNTIDLFGKSPGRPRTQPLTRKDQLKLNKRAQREKAKAQGLKRLELIVEQDIIDKLDQLCELNDVKRAEWLTLQINKSLARAKTIKPKK
;
A
#
# COMPACT_ATOMS: atom_id res chain seq x y z
N MET A 1 16.21 50.93 3.31
CA MET A 1 15.60 49.60 3.17
C MET A 1 14.42 49.71 2.21
N ALA A 2 14.58 49.22 0.98
CA ALA A 2 13.48 49.09 0.03
C ALA A 2 13.16 47.59 -0.12
N LYS A 3 12.06 47.13 0.49
CA LYS A 3 11.55 45.77 0.25
C LYS A 3 10.92 45.79 -1.14
N ALA A 4 11.57 45.16 -2.11
CA ALA A 4 10.98 44.91 -3.41
C ALA A 4 9.72 44.06 -3.22
N SER A 5 8.55 44.68 -3.42
CA SER A 5 7.27 44.00 -3.40
C SER A 5 7.14 43.23 -4.71
N SER A 6 7.66 41.99 -4.76
CA SER A 6 7.39 41.11 -5.88
C SER A 6 5.91 40.77 -5.87
N ASP A 7 5.18 41.27 -6.87
CA ASP A 7 3.81 40.86 -7.14
C ASP A 7 3.79 39.33 -7.33
N ARG A 8 3.11 38.62 -6.43
CA ARG A 8 3.03 37.14 -6.47
C ARG A 8 1.97 36.65 -7.45
N ASN A 9 1.11 37.54 -7.93
CA ASN A 9 -0.04 37.18 -8.76
C ASN A 9 0.25 37.35 -10.26
N THR A 10 1.06 38.34 -10.62
CA THR A 10 1.42 38.60 -12.02
C THR A 10 2.64 37.76 -12.41
N ILE A 11 2.48 36.90 -13.41
CA ILE A 11 3.57 36.08 -13.95
C ILE A 11 4.53 37.01 -14.71
N ASP A 12 5.75 37.16 -14.20
CA ASP A 12 6.82 37.86 -14.90
C ASP A 12 7.27 37.03 -16.12
N LEU A 13 6.88 37.50 -17.31
CA LEU A 13 7.18 36.86 -18.60
C LEU A 13 8.63 37.09 -19.06
N PHE A 14 9.38 38.00 -18.42
CA PHE A 14 10.72 38.40 -18.86
C PHE A 14 11.83 38.09 -17.83
N GLY A 15 11.46 37.59 -16.64
CA GLY A 15 12.41 37.17 -15.60
C GLY A 15 13.18 35.89 -15.97
N LYS A 16 14.51 35.92 -15.82
CA LYS A 16 15.41 34.75 -16.04
C LYS A 16 15.34 33.69 -14.93
N SER A 17 14.39 33.80 -13.99
CA SER A 17 14.21 32.84 -12.92
C SER A 17 13.67 31.54 -13.51
N PRO A 18 14.26 30.37 -13.24
CA PRO A 18 13.66 29.11 -13.65
C PRO A 18 12.25 29.07 -13.07
N GLY A 19 11.24 29.10 -13.95
CA GLY A 19 9.83 29.06 -13.56
C GLY A 19 9.49 27.79 -12.77
N ARG A 20 8.22 27.71 -12.34
CA ARG A 20 7.66 26.60 -11.52
C ARG A 20 8.32 25.26 -11.90
N PRO A 21 8.98 24.55 -10.97
CA PRO A 21 9.67 23.31 -11.28
C PRO A 21 8.68 22.37 -11.96
N ARG A 22 9.07 21.82 -13.12
CA ARG A 22 8.30 20.84 -13.88
C ARG A 22 7.77 19.80 -12.89
N THR A 23 6.45 19.73 -12.76
CA THR A 23 5.73 18.68 -12.03
C THR A 23 6.42 17.35 -12.27
N GLN A 24 6.95 16.77 -11.19
CA GLN A 24 7.76 15.56 -11.08
C GLN A 24 8.45 15.10 -12.39
N PRO A 25 9.80 15.20 -12.49
CA PRO A 25 10.56 14.99 -13.74
C PRO A 25 10.45 13.57 -14.34
N LEU A 26 9.82 12.65 -13.61
CA LEU A 26 9.64 11.26 -13.98
C LEU A 26 8.31 11.07 -14.71
N THR A 27 8.33 10.22 -15.74
CA THR A 27 7.09 9.81 -16.42
C THR A 27 6.14 9.10 -15.44
N ARG A 28 4.83 9.11 -15.72
CA ARG A 28 3.82 8.45 -14.87
C ARG A 28 4.13 6.97 -14.65
N LYS A 29 4.66 6.28 -15.66
CA LYS A 29 5.06 4.86 -15.57
C LYS A 29 6.18 4.67 -14.56
N ASP A 30 7.18 5.55 -14.55
CA ASP A 30 8.32 5.45 -13.64
C ASP A 30 7.94 5.83 -12.21
N GLN A 31 7.06 6.82 -12.06
CA GLN A 31 6.46 7.16 -10.76
C GLN A 31 5.74 5.96 -10.14
N LEU A 32 4.93 5.23 -10.92
CA LEU A 32 4.21 4.05 -10.43
C LEU A 32 5.18 2.93 -10.00
N LYS A 33 6.29 2.74 -10.73
CA LYS A 33 7.32 1.75 -10.35
C LYS A 33 7.98 2.12 -9.03
N LEU A 34 8.38 3.38 -8.86
CA LEU A 34 8.99 3.87 -7.62
C LEU A 34 8.04 3.79 -6.44
N ASN A 35 6.78 4.20 -6.62
CA ASN A 35 5.77 4.12 -5.57
C ASN A 35 5.52 2.67 -5.13
N LYS A 36 5.41 1.72 -6.09
CA LYS A 36 5.29 0.30 -5.76
C LYS A 36 6.51 -0.24 -5.02
N ARG A 37 7.72 0.21 -5.38
CA ARG A 37 8.95 -0.17 -4.68
C ARG A 37 8.95 0.34 -3.24
N ALA A 38 8.67 1.63 -3.04
CA ALA A 38 8.59 2.24 -1.71
C ALA A 38 7.51 1.56 -0.84
N GLN A 39 6.36 1.19 -1.43
CA GLN A 39 5.33 0.44 -0.73
C GLN A 39 5.84 -0.93 -0.25
N ARG A 40 6.60 -1.66 -1.09
CA ARG A 40 7.20 -2.95 -0.71
C ARG A 40 8.27 -2.79 0.38
N GLU A 41 9.12 -1.78 0.27
CA GLU A 41 10.16 -1.50 1.27
C GLU A 41 9.54 -1.14 2.62
N LYS A 42 8.47 -0.31 2.63
CA LYS A 42 7.70 0.00 3.83
C LYS A 42 7.06 -1.25 4.45
N ALA A 43 6.42 -2.09 3.64
CA ALA A 43 5.82 -3.33 4.13
C ALA A 43 6.87 -4.27 4.74
N LYS A 44 8.04 -4.39 4.10
CA LYS A 44 9.18 -5.17 4.62
C LYS A 44 9.68 -4.60 5.95
N ALA A 45 9.80 -3.28 6.08
CA ALA A 45 10.19 -2.62 7.32
C ALA A 45 9.18 -2.86 8.46
N GLN A 46 7.89 -3.01 8.13
CA GLN A 46 6.82 -3.39 9.06
C GLN A 46 6.79 -4.90 9.39
N GLY A 47 7.72 -5.69 8.86
CA GLY A 47 7.78 -7.14 9.08
C GLY A 47 6.75 -7.94 8.28
N LEU A 48 6.00 -7.31 7.38
CA LEU A 48 5.02 -8.00 6.53
C LEU A 48 5.75 -8.82 5.45
N LYS A 49 5.42 -10.10 5.37
CA LYS A 49 5.95 -11.03 4.36
C LYS A 49 4.85 -11.40 3.37
N ARG A 50 5.22 -11.58 2.10
CA ARG A 50 4.31 -12.05 1.05
C ARG A 50 4.35 -13.57 1.01
N LEU A 51 3.18 -14.19 0.92
CA LEU A 51 3.00 -15.62 0.70
C LEU A 51 2.46 -15.80 -0.71
N GLU A 52 3.08 -16.68 -1.47
CA GLU A 52 2.60 -17.11 -2.79
C GLU A 52 2.06 -18.53 -2.64
N LEU A 53 0.82 -18.75 -3.07
CA LEU A 53 0.09 -20.00 -2.88
C LEU A 53 -0.54 -20.39 -4.22
N ILE A 54 -0.44 -21.67 -4.56
CA ILE A 54 -1.12 -22.25 -5.72
C ILE A 54 -2.29 -23.07 -5.18
N VAL A 55 -3.49 -22.76 -5.65
CA VAL A 55 -4.74 -23.36 -5.18
C VAL A 55 -5.67 -23.50 -6.38
N GLU A 56 -6.56 -24.49 -6.34
CA GLU A 56 -7.61 -24.67 -7.34
C GLU A 56 -8.55 -23.45 -7.42
N GLN A 57 -9.06 -23.17 -8.62
CA GLN A 57 -9.94 -22.01 -8.88
C GLN A 57 -11.21 -22.06 -8.00
N ASP A 58 -11.84 -23.23 -7.90
CA ASP A 58 -13.06 -23.44 -7.10
C ASP A 58 -12.89 -23.03 -5.62
N ILE A 59 -11.68 -23.19 -5.09
CA ILE A 59 -11.38 -22.82 -3.69
C ILE A 59 -11.22 -21.30 -3.57
N ILE A 60 -10.64 -20.64 -4.57
CA ILE A 60 -10.51 -19.18 -4.61
C ILE A 60 -11.89 -18.54 -4.69
N ASP A 61 -12.79 -19.09 -5.52
CA ASP A 61 -14.15 -18.56 -5.67
C ASP A 61 -14.95 -18.70 -4.36
N LYS A 62 -14.82 -19.84 -3.67
CA LYS A 62 -15.40 -20.03 -2.32
C LYS A 62 -14.83 -19.05 -1.31
N LEU A 63 -13.51 -18.80 -1.36
CA LEU A 63 -12.86 -17.83 -0.49
C LEU A 63 -13.38 -16.42 -0.74
N ASP A 64 -13.60 -16.04 -2.00
CA ASP A 64 -14.17 -14.74 -2.37
C ASP A 64 -15.58 -14.55 -1.84
N GLN A 65 -16.46 -15.54 -2.02
CA GLN A 65 -17.81 -15.50 -1.47
C GLN A 65 -17.78 -15.32 0.05
N LEU A 66 -16.90 -16.04 0.76
CA LEU A 66 -16.75 -15.88 2.21
C LEU A 66 -16.20 -14.49 2.58
N CYS A 67 -15.32 -13.91 1.78
CA CYS A 67 -14.79 -12.57 2.00
C CYS A 67 -15.87 -11.50 1.80
N GLU A 68 -16.69 -11.63 0.76
CA GLU A 68 -17.82 -10.75 0.46
C GLU A 68 -18.88 -10.80 1.55
N LEU A 69 -19.25 -12.00 2.02
CA LEU A 69 -20.25 -12.17 3.09
C LEU A 69 -19.83 -11.55 4.41
N ASN A 70 -18.52 -11.54 4.69
CA ASN A 70 -17.98 -10.98 5.93
C ASN A 70 -17.54 -9.51 5.79
N ASP A 71 -17.55 -8.94 4.58
CA ASP A 71 -16.97 -7.63 4.24
C ASP A 71 -15.49 -7.49 4.65
N VAL A 72 -14.70 -8.55 4.42
CA VAL A 72 -13.29 -8.63 4.81
C VAL A 72 -12.42 -8.96 3.60
N LYS A 73 -11.19 -8.41 3.56
CA LYS A 73 -10.22 -8.74 2.51
C LYS A 73 -9.66 -10.16 2.69
N ARG A 74 -9.37 -10.85 1.58
CA ARG A 74 -8.76 -12.21 1.59
C ARG A 74 -7.59 -12.38 2.57
N ALA A 75 -6.67 -11.41 2.60
CA ALA A 75 -5.51 -11.46 3.48
C ALA A 75 -5.89 -11.43 4.97
N GLU A 76 -6.88 -10.63 5.34
CA GLU A 76 -7.37 -10.50 6.71
C GLU A 76 -8.22 -11.70 7.12
N TRP A 77 -9.02 -12.24 6.20
CA TRP A 77 -9.75 -13.49 6.45
C TRP A 77 -8.78 -14.65 6.75
N LEU A 78 -7.71 -14.77 5.97
CA LEU A 78 -6.69 -15.81 6.18
C LEU A 78 -5.96 -15.66 7.53
N THR A 79 -5.57 -14.44 7.91
CA THR A 79 -4.93 -14.23 9.23
C THR A 79 -5.89 -14.56 10.37
N LEU A 80 -7.18 -14.21 10.24
CA LEU A 80 -8.21 -14.57 11.21
C LEU A 80 -8.37 -16.08 11.35
N GLN A 81 -8.42 -16.84 10.24
CA GLN A 81 -8.51 -18.29 10.29
C GLN A 81 -7.28 -18.94 10.93
N ILE A 82 -6.07 -18.47 10.62
CA ILE A 82 -4.83 -18.97 11.23
C ILE A 82 -4.86 -18.75 12.75
N ASN A 83 -5.25 -17.54 13.19
CA ASN A 83 -5.35 -17.20 14.62
C ASN A 83 -6.41 -18.04 15.33
N LYS A 84 -7.58 -18.24 14.69
CA LYS A 84 -8.67 -19.08 15.21
C LYS A 84 -8.23 -20.54 15.36
N SER A 85 -7.54 -21.08 14.35
CA SER A 85 -7.00 -22.45 14.38
C SER A 85 -5.97 -22.61 15.50
N LEU A 86 -5.05 -21.65 15.66
CA LEU A 86 -4.06 -21.66 16.73
C LEU A 86 -4.69 -21.54 18.12
N ALA A 87 -5.73 -20.73 18.29
CA ALA A 87 -6.48 -20.64 19.53
C ALA A 87 -7.13 -21.99 19.89
N ARG A 88 -7.76 -22.66 18.91
CA ARG A 88 -8.33 -24.00 19.09
C ARG A 88 -7.27 -25.05 19.43
N ALA A 89 -6.09 -24.99 18.80
CA ALA A 89 -5.01 -25.91 19.12
C ALA A 89 -4.47 -25.76 20.55
N LYS A 90 -4.48 -24.53 21.10
CA LYS A 90 -4.08 -24.26 22.49
C LYS A 90 -5.04 -24.86 23.52
N THR A 91 -6.34 -24.85 23.26
CA THR A 91 -7.34 -25.41 24.19
C THR A 91 -7.32 -26.93 24.24
N ILE A 92 -6.78 -27.59 23.21
CA ILE A 92 -6.70 -29.05 23.10
C ILE A 92 -5.42 -29.61 23.75
N LYS A 93 -4.41 -28.79 24.07
CA LYS A 93 -3.23 -29.27 24.81
C LYS A 93 -3.65 -29.72 26.22
N PRO A 94 -3.48 -31.00 26.57
CA PRO A 94 -3.92 -31.51 27.86
C PRO A 94 -3.11 -30.89 28.99
N LYS A 95 -3.80 -30.60 30.10
CA LYS A 95 -3.17 -30.33 31.39
C LYS A 95 -2.16 -31.46 31.65
N LYS A 96 -0.89 -31.10 31.79
CA LYS A 96 0.06 -31.97 32.48
C LYS A 96 -0.33 -32.05 33.94
#